data_AF-A0A1E3LYP0-F1
#
_entry.id   AF-A0A1E3LYP0-F1
#
_cell.length_a   1.000
_cell.length_b   1.000
_cell.length_c   1.000
_cell.angle_alpha   90.00
_cell.angle_beta   90.00
_cell.angle_gamma   90.00
#
_symmetry.space_group_name_H-M   'P 1'
#
loop_
_entity.id
_entity.type
_entity.pdbx_description
1 polymer ?
#
loop_
_entity_poly.entity_id
_entity_poly.type
_entity_poly.pdbx_seq_one_letter_code
_entity_poly.pdbx_strand_id
1 'polypeptide(L)'
;MGVRWLREIESGNPKVRLDDHLRCAYQLDISTGHILIPLMFASQKMAFPRQLAAGDLREFERLCVEIIAKRQLEQLTAALTPKWRTPFAASG
;
A
#
# COMPACT_ATOMS: atom_id res chain seq x y z
N MET A 1 1.46 -3.20 -23.97
CA MET A 1 1.96 -4.60 -23.94
C MET A 1 1.52 -5.34 -25.20
N GLY A 2 2.20 -6.42 -25.60
CA GLY A 2 1.72 -7.29 -26.68
C GLY A 2 0.78 -8.38 -26.17
N VAL A 3 -0.16 -8.84 -27.01
CA VAL A 3 -1.18 -9.87 -26.68
C VAL A 3 -0.58 -11.16 -26.14
N ARG A 4 0.59 -11.58 -26.67
CA ARG A 4 1.30 -12.76 -26.19
C ARG A 4 1.67 -12.66 -24.71
N TRP A 5 2.17 -11.51 -24.27
CA TRP A 5 2.61 -11.29 -22.90
C TRP A 5 1.42 -11.21 -21.92
N LEU A 6 0.30 -10.63 -22.35
CA LEU A 6 -0.93 -10.60 -21.55
C LEU A 6 -1.45 -12.02 -21.30
N ARG A 7 -1.42 -12.88 -22.32
CA ARG A 7 -1.82 -14.29 -22.18
C ARG A 7 -0.95 -15.08 -21.21
N GLU A 8 0.36 -14.81 -21.15
CA GLU A 8 1.26 -15.46 -20.19
C GLU A 8 0.90 -15.09 -18.73
N ILE A 9 0.45 -13.85 -18.50
CA ILE A 9 -0.06 -13.41 -17.20
C ILE A 9 -1.37 -14.13 -16.87
N GLU A 10 -2.32 -14.13 -17.80
CA GLU A 10 -3.64 -14.75 -17.62
C GLU A 10 -3.53 -16.27 -17.41
N SER A 11 -2.58 -16.92 -18.07
CA SER A 11 -2.33 -18.36 -17.90
C SER A 11 -1.61 -18.73 -16.60
N GLY A 12 -1.24 -17.74 -15.78
CA GLY A 12 -0.51 -17.97 -14.53
C GLY A 12 0.90 -18.52 -14.74
N ASN A 13 1.60 -18.11 -15.80
CA ASN A 13 2.96 -18.58 -16.06
C ASN A 13 3.88 -18.16 -14.89
N PRO A 14 4.48 -19.11 -14.15
CA PRO A 14 5.30 -18.81 -12.97
C PRO A 14 6.59 -18.06 -13.28
N LYS A 15 6.99 -17.96 -14.57
CA LYS A 15 8.15 -17.16 -15.01
C LYS A 15 7.84 -15.67 -15.13
N VAL A 16 6.57 -15.28 -15.12
CA VAL A 16 6.19 -13.87 -15.18
C VAL A 16 6.47 -13.19 -13.85
N ARG A 17 7.08 -12.01 -13.89
CA ARG A 17 7.51 -11.30 -12.68
C ARG A 17 6.35 -10.56 -12.04
N LEU A 18 6.43 -10.30 -10.74
CA LEU A 18 5.47 -9.43 -10.05
C LEU A 18 5.37 -8.03 -10.71
N ASP A 19 6.51 -7.46 -11.11
CA ASP A 19 6.58 -6.17 -11.81
C ASP A 19 5.74 -6.14 -13.09
N ASP A 20 5.67 -7.28 -13.79
CA ASP A 20 4.88 -7.44 -15.00
C ASP A 20 3.38 -7.42 -14.67
N HIS A 21 2.95 -8.12 -13.62
CA HIS A 21 1.56 -8.06 -13.15
C HIS A 21 1.14 -6.64 -12.74
N LEU A 22 2.01 -5.91 -12.03
CA LEU A 22 1.74 -4.53 -11.62
C LEU A 22 1.63 -3.59 -12.83
N ARG A 23 2.54 -3.72 -13.80
CA ARG A 23 2.48 -2.94 -15.03
C ARG A 23 1.20 -3.25 -15.81
N CYS A 24 0.79 -4.52 -15.87
CA CYS A 24 -0.44 -4.95 -16.52
C CYS A 24 -1.67 -4.28 -15.88
N ALA A 25 -1.80 -4.39 -14.55
CA ALA A 25 -2.88 -3.75 -13.80
C ALA A 25 -2.94 -2.24 -14.08
N TYR A 26 -1.79 -1.56 -14.05
CA TYR A 26 -1.69 -0.14 -14.39
C TYR A 26 -2.14 0.18 -15.83
N GLN A 27 -1.73 -0.60 -16.82
CA GLN A 27 -2.13 -0.38 -18.23
C GLN A 27 -3.61 -0.69 -18.50
N LEU A 28 -4.21 -1.58 -17.72
CA LEU A 28 -5.62 -1.92 -17.79
C LEU A 28 -6.52 -0.99 -16.96
N ASP A 29 -5.94 0.02 -16.29
CA ASP A 29 -6.63 0.87 -15.32
C ASP A 29 -7.38 0.04 -14.25
N ILE A 30 -6.75 -1.03 -13.79
CA ILE A 30 -7.20 -1.85 -12.67
C ILE A 30 -6.36 -1.49 -11.45
N SER A 31 -7.02 -1.37 -10.30
CA SER A 31 -6.35 -1.12 -9.03
C SER A 31 -5.23 -2.14 -8.76
N THR A 32 -4.00 -1.67 -8.55
CA THR A 32 -2.87 -2.52 -8.18
C THR A 32 -3.05 -3.20 -6.82
N GLY A 33 -3.97 -2.67 -6.01
CA GLY A 33 -4.41 -3.16 -4.72
C GLY A 33 -4.93 -4.60 -4.79
N HIS A 34 -5.48 -5.03 -5.92
CA HIS A 34 -5.90 -6.42 -6.12
C HIS A 34 -4.74 -7.43 -6.04
N ILE A 35 -3.51 -6.97 -6.23
CA ILE A 35 -2.29 -7.77 -6.06
C ILE A 35 -1.64 -7.44 -4.71
N LEU A 36 -1.43 -6.14 -4.43
CA LEU A 36 -0.62 -5.70 -3.30
C LEU A 36 -1.31 -5.91 -1.94
N ILE A 37 -2.62 -5.71 -1.83
CA ILE A 37 -3.32 -5.82 -0.55
C ILE A 37 -3.36 -7.29 -0.06
N PRO A 38 -3.73 -8.29 -0.88
CA PRO A 38 -3.59 -9.69 -0.47
C PRO A 38 -2.17 -10.06 -0.03
N LEU A 39 -1.14 -9.56 -0.74
CA LEU A 39 0.26 -9.77 -0.36
C LEU A 39 0.59 -9.14 1.00
N MET A 40 0.10 -7.94 1.30
CA MET A 40 0.26 -7.32 2.61
C MET A 40 -0.38 -8.17 3.72
N PHE A 41 -1.61 -8.66 3.52
CA PHE A 41 -2.27 -9.56 4.49
C PHE A 41 -1.47 -10.84 4.69
N ALA A 42 -1.03 -11.48 3.61
CA ALA A 42 -0.22 -12.69 3.66
C ALA A 42 1.11 -12.46 4.42
N SER A 43 1.76 -11.31 4.20
CA SER A 43 3.01 -10.95 4.91
C SER A 43 2.82 -10.86 6.43
N GLN A 44 1.61 -10.49 6.88
CA GLN A 44 1.25 -10.39 8.29
C GLN A 44 0.61 -11.69 8.83
N LYS A 45 0.60 -12.78 8.04
CA LYS A 45 -0.08 -14.05 8.37
C LYS A 45 -1.58 -13.87 8.64
N MET A 46 -2.20 -12.89 7.98
CA MET A 46 -3.62 -12.60 8.08
C MET A 46 -4.36 -13.14 6.85
N ALA A 47 -5.60 -13.59 7.05
CA ALA A 47 -6.47 -14.00 5.95
C ALA A 47 -6.99 -12.76 5.20
N PHE A 48 -6.85 -12.76 3.88
CA PHE A 48 -7.42 -11.70 3.05
C PHE A 48 -8.95 -11.84 2.94
N PRO A 49 -9.75 -10.81 3.29
CA PRO A 49 -11.21 -10.86 3.20
C PRO A 49 -11.67 -11.02 1.75
N ARG A 50 -12.38 -12.11 1.44
CA ARG A 50 -12.87 -12.39 0.07
C ARG A 50 -13.81 -11.32 -0.46
N GLN A 51 -14.52 -10.61 0.41
CA GLN A 51 -15.42 -9.51 0.06
C GLN A 51 -14.66 -8.34 -0.57
N LEU A 52 -13.41 -8.11 -0.15
CA LEU A 52 -12.53 -7.10 -0.75
C LEU A 52 -12.00 -7.54 -2.11
N ALA A 53 -11.99 -8.84 -2.41
CA ALA A 53 -11.53 -9.34 -3.71
C ALA A 53 -12.49 -8.99 -4.87
N ALA A 54 -13.78 -8.82 -4.56
CA ALA A 54 -14.84 -8.64 -5.55
C ALA A 54 -15.20 -7.17 -5.84
N GLY A 55 -14.76 -6.23 -5.00
CA GLY A 55 -15.05 -4.80 -5.14
C GLY A 55 -13.90 -4.01 -5.76
N ASP A 56 -14.16 -2.78 -6.20
CA ASP A 56 -13.11 -1.86 -6.62
C ASP A 56 -12.28 -1.42 -5.41
N LEU A 57 -10.97 -1.63 -5.48
CA LEU A 57 -10.02 -1.31 -4.41
C LEU A 57 -9.44 0.10 -4.49
N ARG A 58 -9.80 0.92 -5.50
CA ARG A 58 -9.28 2.30 -5.65
C ARG A 58 -9.49 3.18 -4.42
N GLU A 59 -10.69 3.16 -3.83
CA GLU A 59 -10.96 3.95 -2.62
C GLU A 59 -10.10 3.47 -1.45
N PHE A 60 -9.93 2.16 -1.31
CA PHE A 60 -9.10 1.58 -0.28
C PHE A 60 -7.61 1.89 -0.49
N GLU A 61 -7.11 1.87 -1.73
CA GLU A 61 -5.76 2.32 -2.06
C GLU A 61 -5.53 3.78 -1.63
N ARG A 62 -6.48 4.67 -1.92
CA ARG A 62 -6.41 6.08 -1.48
C ARG A 62 -6.32 6.19 0.03
N LEU A 63 -7.17 5.47 0.76
CA LEU A 63 -7.15 5.44 2.23
C LEU A 63 -5.82 4.93 2.77
N CYS A 64 -5.23 3.89 2.15
CA CYS A 64 -3.91 3.40 2.51
C CYS A 64 -2.83 4.48 2.33
N VAL A 65 -2.82 5.18 1.19
CA VAL A 65 -1.87 6.26 0.91
C VAL A 65 -2.01 7.37 1.96
N GLU A 66 -3.23 7.78 2.29
CA GLU A 66 -3.51 8.81 3.29
C GLU A 66 -3.00 8.42 4.68
N ILE A 67 -3.25 7.19 5.12
CA ILE A 67 -2.79 6.68 6.41
C ILE A 67 -1.27 6.65 6.48
N ILE A 68 -0.60 6.14 5.43
CA ILE A 68 0.86 6.10 5.36
C ILE A 68 1.43 7.51 5.41
N ALA A 69 0.91 8.42 4.59
CA ALA A 69 1.36 9.82 4.54
C ALA A 69 1.18 10.53 5.88
N LYS A 70 -0.02 10.40 6.49
CA LYS A 70 -0.31 10.98 7.81
C LYS A 70 0.67 10.50 8.87
N ARG A 71 0.92 9.20 8.94
CA ARG A 71 1.86 8.62 9.92
C ARG A 71 3.29 9.14 9.73
N GLN A 72 3.73 9.29 8.49
CA GLN A 72 5.06 9.86 8.19
C GLN A 72 5.13 11.33 8.60
N LEU A 73 4.09 12.13 8.31
CA LEU A 73 4.03 13.54 8.71
C LEU A 73 4.05 13.71 10.23
N GLU A 74 3.32 12.89 10.99
CA GLU A 74 3.33 12.90 12.45
C GLU A 74 4.73 12.59 13.02
N GLN A 75 5.42 11.60 12.45
CA GLN A 75 6.78 11.25 12.85
C GLN A 75 7.78 12.38 12.58
N LEU A 76 7.71 12.99 11.39
CA LEU A 76 8.54 14.13 11.03
C LEU A 76 8.26 15.33 11.95
N THR A 77 6.98 15.62 12.20
CA THR A 77 6.58 16.71 13.11
C THR A 77 7.14 16.47 14.51
N ALA A 78 7.02 15.26 15.06
CA ALA A 78 7.56 14.92 16.37
C ALA A 78 9.09 15.01 16.43
N ALA A 79 9.79 14.61 15.37
CA ALA A 79 11.24 14.69 15.29
C ALA A 79 11.75 16.15 15.19
N LEU A 80 10.99 17.01 14.52
CA LEU A 80 11.36 18.41 14.30
C LEU A 80 10.84 19.35 15.41
N THR A 81 9.88 18.92 16.23
CA THR A 81 9.36 19.73 17.35
C THR A 81 10.41 19.80 18.46
N PRO A 82 11.00 20.98 18.74
CA PRO A 82 12.03 21.08 19.76
C PRO A 82 11.42 20.86 21.15
N LYS A 83 12.05 19.99 21.94
CA LYS A 83 11.71 19.82 23.36
C LYS A 83 12.37 20.93 24.17
N TRP A 84 11.82 22.14 24.11
CA TRP A 84 12.24 23.21 25.02
C TRP A 84 12.01 22.71 26.45
N ARG A 85 13.07 22.66 27.28
CA ARG A 85 12.91 22.39 28.72
C ARG A 85 12.00 23.48 29.27
N THR A 86 10.86 23.13 29.84
CA THR A 86 10.09 24.03 30.67
C THR A 86 11.04 24.58 31.74
N PRO A 87 11.20 25.91 31.87
CA PRO A 87 11.97 26.46 32.97
C PRO A 87 11.31 25.98 34.26
N PHE A 88 12.14 25.41 35.13
CA PHE A 88 11.83 24.95 36.48
C PHE A 88 10.83 25.93 37.10
N ALA A 89 9.62 25.44 37.45
CA ALA A 89 8.71 26.21 38.27
C ALA A 89 9.47 26.55 39.56
N ALA A 90 9.84 27.81 39.71
CA ALA A 90 10.47 28.31 40.91
C ALA A 90 9.48 28.09 42.05
N SER A 91 9.79 27.12 42.91
CA SER A 91 9.20 26.97 44.23
C SER A 91 9.57 28.21 45.04
N GLY A 92 8.60 29.11 45.21
CA GLY A 92 8.60 30.20 46.18
C GLY A 92 7.36 30.07 47.04
#